data_AF-X0V693-F1
#
_entry.id   AF-X0V693-F1
#
_cell.length_a   1.000
_cell.length_b   1.000
_cell.length_c   1.000
_cell.angle_alpha   90.00
_cell.angle_beta   90.00
_cell.angle_gamma   90.00
#
_symmetry.space_group_name_H-M   'P 1'
#
loop_
_entity.id
_entity.type
_entity.pdbx_description
1 polymer ?
#
loop_
_entity_poly.entity_id
_entity_poly.type
_entity_poly.pdbx_seq_one_letter_code
_entity_poly.pdbx_strand_id
1 'polypeptide(L)'
;MAEKIQFFPLDVTYKLIDDKPVIHLFGRTTDNKQVLILDDSFEPYFYVIPKKGIDLREKLEKITVEREDKTAKVTRANSGL
;
A
#
# COMPACT_ATOMS: atom_id res chain seq x y z
N MET A 1 25.16 2.11 -7.67
CA MET A 1 24.89 1.35 -6.43
C MET A 1 24.00 2.23 -5.57
N ALA A 2 22.83 1.77 -5.15
CA ALA A 2 21.99 2.56 -4.25
C ALA A 2 22.64 2.62 -2.87
N GLU A 3 22.68 3.80 -2.28
CA GLU A 3 23.19 4.01 -0.92
C GLU A 3 22.22 3.35 0.07
N LYS A 4 22.76 2.57 1.01
CA LYS A 4 21.95 1.91 2.05
C LYS A 4 21.94 2.79 3.30
N ILE A 5 20.77 2.97 3.90
CA ILE A 5 20.62 3.70 5.16
C ILE A 5 20.11 2.76 6.25
N GLN A 6 20.70 2.88 7.45
CA GLN A 6 20.20 2.22 8.66
C GLN A 6 19.60 3.27 9.58
N PHE A 7 18.38 3.05 10.03
CA PHE A 7 17.65 3.97 10.88
C PHE A 7 16.64 3.23 11.76
N PHE A 8 16.16 3.89 12.80
CA PHE A 8 15.09 3.44 13.67
C PHE A 8 13.80 4.18 13.30
N PRO A 9 12.74 3.47 12.87
CA PRO A 9 11.45 4.11 12.61
C PRO A 9 10.83 4.58 13.93
N LEU A 10 10.28 5.79 13.91
CA LEU A 10 9.62 6.44 15.05
C LEU A 10 8.13 6.59 14.81
N ASP A 11 7.73 6.89 13.57
CA ASP A 11 6.33 7.03 13.17
C ASP A 11 6.16 6.68 11.69
N VAL A 12 4.95 6.24 11.32
CA VAL A 12 4.60 5.85 9.96
C VAL A 12 3.24 6.42 9.60
N THR A 13 3.17 7.14 8.47
CA THR A 13 1.90 7.69 7.98
C THR A 13 1.69 7.33 6.50
N TYR A 14 0.43 7.10 6.13
CA TYR A 14 0.02 6.92 4.75
C TYR A 14 -0.46 8.26 4.19
N LYS A 15 0.06 8.65 3.02
CA LYS A 15 -0.39 9.85 2.31
C LYS A 15 -0.72 9.51 0.86
N LEU A 16 -1.70 10.23 0.32
CA LEU A 16 -1.94 10.30 -1.12
C LEU A 16 -1.18 11.52 -1.65
N ILE A 17 -0.17 11.28 -2.49
CA ILE A 17 0.59 12.32 -3.19
C ILE A 17 0.37 12.08 -4.69
N ASP A 18 -0.23 13.03 -5.39
CA ASP A 18 -0.61 12.90 -6.81
C ASP A 18 -1.37 11.60 -7.10
N ASP A 19 -2.37 11.30 -6.25
CA ASP A 19 -3.18 10.07 -6.26
C ASP A 19 -2.42 8.75 -6.08
N LYS A 20 -1.12 8.82 -5.75
CA LYS A 20 -0.30 7.66 -5.44
C LYS A 20 -0.19 7.43 -3.92
N PRO A 21 -0.41 6.19 -3.42
CA PRO A 21 -0.11 5.85 -2.04
C PRO A 21 1.39 5.96 -1.76
N VAL A 22 1.77 6.77 -0.77
CA VAL A 22 3.15 6.88 -0.29
C VAL A 22 3.18 6.69 1.22
N ILE A 23 4.01 5.75 1.67
CA ILE A 23 4.30 5.53 3.08
C ILE A 23 5.45 6.47 3.49
N HIS A 24 5.15 7.34 4.43
CA HIS A 24 6.14 8.21 5.07
C HIS A 24 6.62 7.52 6.34
N LEU A 25 7.87 7.08 6.38
CA LEU A 25 8.50 6.58 7.60
C LEU A 25 9.42 7.65 8.18
N PHE A 26 9.02 8.20 9.31
CA PHE A 26 9.84 9.12 10.09
C PHE A 26 10.75 8.33 11.01
N GLY A 27 11.99 8.75 11.15
CA GLY A 27 12.93 8.04 12.00
C GLY A 27 14.19 8.81 12.35
N ARG A 28 15.11 8.10 12.99
CA ARG A 28 16.46 8.59 13.26
C ARG A 28 17.51 7.58 12.83
N THR A 29 18.57 8.04 12.20
CA THR A 29 19.75 7.22 11.87
C THR A 29 20.51 6.80 13.14
N THR A 30 21.46 5.89 12.99
CA THR A 30 22.32 5.43 14.08
C THR A 30 23.20 6.54 14.68
N ASP A 31 23.48 7.60 13.93
CA ASP A 31 24.15 8.82 14.37
C ASP A 31 23.19 9.95 14.78
N ASN A 32 21.94 9.60 15.11
CA ASN A 32 20.92 10.49 15.69
C ASN A 32 20.42 11.63 14.78
N LYS A 33 20.61 11.53 13.45
CA LYS A 33 20.05 12.47 12.47
C LYS A 33 18.60 12.11 12.17
N GLN A 34 17.75 13.11 12.00
CA GLN A 34 16.37 12.90 11.56
C GLN A 34 16.34 12.49 10.09
N VAL A 35 15.47 11.55 9.77
CA VAL A 35 15.24 11.06 8.40
C VAL A 35 13.76 10.87 8.13
N LEU A 36 13.35 11.14 6.89
CA LEU A 36 12.06 10.78 6.32
C LEU A 36 12.31 9.88 5.11
N ILE A 37 11.83 8.63 5.16
CA ILE A 37 11.82 7.71 4.03
C ILE A 37 10.45 7.79 3.36
N LEU A 38 10.45 7.93 2.04
CA LEU A 38 9.26 7.88 1.20
C LEU A 38 9.27 6.56 0.44
N ASP A 39 8.31 5.69 0.75
CA ASP A 39 8.10 4.43 0.04
C ASP A 39 6.79 4.51 -0.76
N ASP A 40 6.93 4.54 -2.08
CA ASP A 40 5.85 4.62 -3.05
C ASP A 40 5.58 3.27 -3.75
N SER A 41 6.18 2.19 -3.25
CA SER A 41 6.01 0.82 -3.76
C SER A 41 4.84 0.08 -3.10
N PHE A 42 4.29 0.64 -2.02
CA PHE A 42 3.17 0.03 -1.31
C PHE A 42 1.87 0.11 -2.12
N GLU A 43 1.29 -1.06 -2.40
CA GLU A 43 0.01 -1.19 -3.10
C GLU A 43 -1.07 -1.65 -2.10
N PRO A 44 -2.06 -0.80 -1.75
CA PRO A 44 -3.13 -1.16 -0.84
C PRO A 44 -3.91 -2.40 -1.30
N TYR A 45 -4.13 -3.34 -0.40
CA TYR A 45 -4.87 -4.58 -0.67
C TYR A 45 -5.83 -4.93 0.48
N PHE A 46 -6.77 -5.82 0.20
CA PHE A 46 -7.69 -6.37 1.19
C PHE A 46 -7.92 -7.86 0.90
N TYR A 47 -8.31 -8.60 1.93
CA TYR A 47 -8.66 -10.02 1.80
C TYR A 47 -10.15 -10.21 1.62
N VAL A 48 -10.51 -11.25 0.88
CA VAL A 48 -11.89 -11.71 0.74
C VAL A 48 -11.95 -13.21 1.03
N ILE A 49 -13.01 -13.63 1.72
CA ILE A 49 -13.28 -15.05 1.96
C ILE A 49 -14.44 -15.45 1.02
N PRO A 50 -14.19 -16.23 -0.04
CA PRO A 50 -15.25 -16.69 -0.91
C PRO A 50 -16.17 -17.65 -0.15
N LYS A 51 -17.47 -17.61 -0.47
CA LYS A 51 -18.37 -18.71 -0.08
C LYS A 51 -17.94 -19.99 -0.80
N LYS A 52 -18.16 -21.15 -0.15
CA LYS A 52 -17.76 -22.45 -0.67
C LYS A 52 -18.25 -22.67 -2.11
N GLY A 53 -17.35 -23.08 -2.99
CA GLY A 53 -17.65 -23.38 -4.40
C GLY A 53 -17.76 -22.17 -5.32
N ILE A 54 -17.45 -20.95 -4.84
CA ILE A 54 -17.45 -19.74 -5.67
C ILE A 54 -16.02 -19.35 -6.02
N ASP A 55 -15.68 -19.38 -7.30
CA ASP A 55 -14.52 -18.65 -7.82
C ASP A 55 -14.89 -17.17 -7.99
N LEU A 56 -14.12 -16.30 -7.33
CA LEU A 56 -14.35 -14.87 -7.32
C LEU A 56 -13.36 -14.11 -8.22
N ARG A 57 -12.34 -14.75 -8.80
CA ARG A 57 -11.21 -14.03 -9.43
C ARG A 57 -11.68 -13.05 -10.51
N GLU A 58 -12.42 -13.55 -11.51
CA GLU A 58 -12.94 -12.71 -12.61
C GLU A 58 -13.94 -11.65 -12.14
N LYS A 59 -14.64 -11.90 -11.02
CA LYS A 59 -15.59 -10.95 -10.44
C LYS A 59 -14.87 -9.82 -9.72
N LEU A 60 -13.81 -10.15 -8.97
CA LEU A 60 -13.02 -9.18 -8.20
C LEU A 60 -12.34 -8.17 -9.12
N GLU A 61 -11.75 -8.61 -10.24
CA GLU A 61 -11.07 -7.74 -11.21
C GLU A 61 -12.02 -6.71 -11.88
N LYS A 62 -13.33 -6.95 -11.82
CA LYS A 62 -14.36 -6.05 -12.37
C LYS A 62 -14.94 -5.09 -11.33
N ILE A 63 -14.55 -5.22 -10.06
CA ILE A 63 -15.06 -4.34 -9.00
C ILE A 63 -14.50 -2.94 -9.18
N THR A 64 -15.43 -1.99 -9.33
CA THR A 64 -15.19 -0.55 -9.25
C THR A 64 -16.18 0.01 -8.25
N VAL A 65 -15.70 0.83 -7.31
CA VAL A 65 -16.51 1.47 -6.28
C VAL A 65 -16.31 2.97 -6.41
N GLU A 66 -17.41 3.68 -6.57
CA GLU A 66 -17.45 5.14 -6.56
C GLU A 66 -18.03 5.60 -5.22
N ARG A 67 -17.31 6.48 -4.52
CA ARG A 67 -17.77 7.13 -3.30
C ARG A 67 -17.40 8.60 -3.36
N GLU A 68 -18.40 9.46 -3.31
CA GLU A 68 -18.24 10.91 -3.43
C GLU A 68 -17.39 11.23 -4.67
N ASP A 69 -16.25 11.88 -4.50
CA ASP A 69 -15.34 12.27 -5.58
C ASP A 69 -14.17 11.27 -5.79
N LYS A 70 -14.28 10.04 -5.25
CA LYS A 70 -13.22 9.03 -5.33
C LYS A 70 -13.71 7.74 -5.99
N THR A 71 -12.93 7.27 -6.95
CA THR A 71 -13.13 5.97 -7.61
C THR A 71 -12.03 5.01 -7.18
N ALA A 72 -12.40 3.85 -6.65
CA ALA A 72 -11.48 2.76 -6.34
C ALA A 72 -11.74 1.57 -7.27
N LYS A 73 -10.67 1.04 -7.87
CA LYS A 73 -10.72 -0.13 -8.78
C LYS A 73 -9.74 -1.19 -8.32
N VAL A 74 -10.17 -2.44 -8.39
CA VAL A 74 -9.26 -3.59 -8.20
C VAL A 74 -8.33 -3.69 -9.41
N THR A 75 -7.03 -3.54 -9.19
CA THR A 75 -5.99 -3.64 -10.24
C THR A 75 -5.34 -5.02 -10.31
N ARG A 76 -5.38 -5.78 -9.20
CA ARG A 76 -4.83 -7.13 -9.12
C ARG A 76 -5.63 -7.99 -8.16
N ALA A 77 -5.94 -9.22 -8.59
CA ALA A 77 -6.55 -10.24 -7.75
C ALA A 77 -5.65 -11.48 -7.71
N ASN A 78 -5.19 -11.84 -6.52
CA ASN A 78 -4.35 -13.02 -6.29
C ASN A 78 -5.14 -14.04 -5.47
N SER A 79 -5.17 -15.28 -5.93
CA SER A 79 -5.65 -16.43 -5.15
C SER A 79 -4.48 -16.93 -4.30
N GLY A 80 -4.49 -16.64 -3.00
CA GLY A 80 -3.54 -17.23 -2.07
C GLY A 80 -3.81 -18.73 -1.93
N LEU A 81 -2.92 -19.53 -2.52
CA LEU A 81 -2.62 -20.91 -2.17
C LEU A 81 -1.13 -20.97 -1.86
#